data_AF-A0A8J6F0Y7-F1
#
_entry.id   AF-A0A8J6F0Y7-F1
#
_cell.length_a   1.000
_cell.length_b   1.000
_cell.length_c   1.000
_cell.angle_alpha   90.00
_cell.angle_beta   90.00
_cell.angle_gamma   90.00
#
_symmetry.space_group_name_H-M   'P 1'
#
loop_
_entity.id
_entity.type
_entity.pdbx_description
1 polymer ?
#
loop_
_entity_poly.entity_id
_entity_poly.type
_entity_poly.pdbx_seq_one_letter_code
_entity_poly.pdbx_strand_id
1 'polypeptide(L)'
;MASKKDGKTGRLKLGDTRSRYPQMMEAALLYFKQITSKVPLKGNLILSQHLTNIETIGLQHGIPPDGVGILLKVALSGHLADSVNTRILKCLLPAGELQEDCIVSAVSLFCTGRSTTSTQVLFVRWLISVFDLISCKDALSYLYNFFFCLLSDDKL
;
A
#
# COMPACT_ATOMS: atom_id res chain seq x y z
N MET A 1 61.65 21.56 -18.46
CA MET A 1 60.94 21.16 -19.71
C MET A 1 60.00 19.99 -19.40
N ALA A 2 59.02 19.71 -20.28
CA ALA A 2 57.97 18.68 -20.21
C ALA A 2 58.39 17.29 -19.62
N SER A 3 57.57 16.34 -19.17
CA SER A 3 56.11 16.05 -19.22
C SER A 3 55.74 15.18 -17.98
N LYS A 4 54.56 14.58 -17.71
CA LYS A 4 53.30 14.31 -18.44
C LYS A 4 52.13 14.14 -17.43
N LYS A 5 50.88 14.29 -17.89
CA LYS A 5 49.64 13.83 -17.22
C LYS A 5 49.57 12.28 -17.15
N ASP A 6 48.94 11.75 -16.10
CA ASP A 6 47.75 10.90 -16.33
C ASP A 6 46.81 10.93 -15.11
N GLY A 7 45.69 11.64 -15.25
CA GLY A 7 44.59 11.61 -14.28
C GLY A 7 43.55 10.58 -14.71
N LYS A 8 43.33 9.56 -13.89
CA LYS A 8 42.20 8.63 -14.04
C LYS A 8 41.40 8.59 -12.75
N THR A 9 40.66 9.67 -12.52
CA THR A 9 39.51 9.67 -11.60
C THR A 9 38.55 8.59 -12.08
N GLY A 10 38.51 7.48 -11.33
CA GLY A 10 37.56 6.40 -11.58
C GLY A 10 36.14 6.94 -11.39
N ARG A 11 35.48 7.31 -12.49
CA ARG A 11 34.03 7.53 -12.53
C ARG A 11 33.37 6.19 -12.21
N LEU A 12 33.09 5.95 -10.93
CA LEU A 12 32.12 4.95 -10.51
C LEU A 12 30.83 5.22 -11.30
N LYS A 13 30.41 4.25 -12.10
CA LYS A 13 29.21 4.40 -12.92
C LYS A 13 28.03 4.61 -11.99
N LEU A 14 27.33 5.73 -12.18
CA LEU A 14 26.05 6.00 -11.53
C LEU A 14 25.02 5.04 -12.13
N GLY A 15 24.98 3.82 -11.59
CA GLY A 15 24.15 2.72 -12.08
C GLY A 15 22.68 2.98 -11.77
N ASP A 16 21.96 3.39 -12.81
CA ASP A 16 20.50 3.40 -12.96
C ASP A 16 19.68 3.14 -11.68
N THR A 17 19.52 4.18 -10.87
CA THR A 17 18.60 4.19 -9.74
C THR A 17 17.12 4.27 -10.17
N ARG A 18 16.81 4.58 -11.44
CA ARG A 18 15.43 4.72 -11.93
C ARG A 18 14.77 3.38 -12.23
N SER A 19 15.49 2.43 -12.81
CA SER A 19 14.98 1.07 -13.11
C SER A 19 14.75 0.21 -11.85
N ARG A 20 15.36 0.57 -10.72
CA ARG A 20 15.31 -0.25 -9.49
C ARG A 20 13.98 -0.13 -8.72
N TYR A 21 13.33 1.04 -8.71
CA TYR A 21 12.09 1.24 -7.93
C TYR A 21 10.91 0.36 -8.41
N PRO A 22 10.61 0.25 -9.71
CA PRO A 22 9.54 -0.63 -10.19
C PRO A 22 9.74 -2.08 -9.74
N GLN A 23 10.96 -2.60 -9.86
CA GLN A 23 11.31 -3.98 -9.44
C GLN A 23 11.17 -4.17 -7.92
N MET A 24 11.56 -3.18 -7.11
CA MET A 24 11.41 -3.22 -5.65
C MET A 24 9.94 -3.16 -5.20
N MET A 25 9.10 -2.38 -5.91
CA MET A 25 7.66 -2.33 -5.69
C MET A 25 7.00 -3.66 -6.10
N GLU A 26 7.28 -4.16 -7.30
CA GLU A 26 6.73 -5.42 -7.80
C GLU A 26 7.06 -6.61 -6.89
N ALA A 27 8.33 -6.75 -6.49
CA ALA A 27 8.75 -7.79 -5.55
C ALA A 27 8.03 -7.70 -4.19
N ALA A 28 7.76 -6.48 -3.70
CA ALA A 28 7.00 -6.29 -2.48
C ALA A 28 5.51 -6.62 -2.65
N LEU A 29 4.87 -6.17 -3.74
CA LEU A 29 3.48 -6.50 -4.04
C LEU A 29 3.28 -8.02 -4.23
N LEU A 30 4.22 -8.71 -4.88
CA LEU A 30 4.22 -10.17 -4.99
C LEU A 30 4.35 -10.85 -3.63
N TYR A 31 5.22 -10.36 -2.74
CA TYR A 31 5.34 -10.85 -1.36
C TYR A 31 4.01 -10.70 -0.61
N PHE A 32 3.41 -9.50 -0.61
CA PHE A 32 2.13 -9.27 0.08
C PHE A 32 0.98 -10.10 -0.54
N LYS A 33 0.93 -10.27 -1.86
CA LYS A 33 -0.08 -11.10 -2.55
C LYS A 33 -0.04 -12.58 -2.12
N GLN A 34 1.11 -13.09 -1.67
CA GLN A 34 1.25 -14.45 -1.16
C GLN A 34 0.78 -14.63 0.30
N ILE A 35 0.41 -13.54 1.01
CA ILE A 35 0.02 -13.60 2.43
C ILE A 35 -1.43 -14.06 2.59
N THR A 36 -1.61 -15.38 2.63
CA THR A 36 -2.90 -16.06 2.80
C THR A 36 -3.20 -16.50 4.24
N SER A 37 -2.26 -16.34 5.18
CA SER A 37 -2.40 -16.72 6.58
C SER A 37 -1.61 -15.78 7.50
N LYS A 38 -1.74 -15.95 8.84
CA LYS A 38 -1.11 -15.05 9.83
C LYS A 38 0.42 -15.07 9.74
N VAL A 39 1.02 -13.88 9.61
CA VAL A 39 2.48 -13.71 9.52
C VAL A 39 3.04 -13.18 10.85
N PRO A 40 4.04 -13.84 11.47
CA PRO A 40 4.70 -13.31 12.66
C PRO A 40 5.54 -12.07 12.31
N LEU A 41 5.39 -11.00 13.09
CA LEU A 41 6.17 -9.76 12.94
C LEU A 41 7.59 -9.91 13.50
N LYS A 42 7.74 -10.58 14.66
CA LYS A 42 9.02 -10.66 15.38
C LYS A 42 10.03 -11.50 14.60
N GLY A 43 11.15 -10.88 14.23
CA GLY A 43 12.24 -11.52 13.47
C GLY A 43 12.04 -11.56 11.96
N ASN A 44 10.91 -11.08 11.43
CA ASN A 44 10.62 -11.12 10.00
C ASN A 44 11.22 -9.89 9.27
N LEU A 45 12.52 -9.96 9.00
CA LEU A 45 13.27 -8.93 8.28
C LEU A 45 12.73 -8.71 6.85
N ILE A 46 12.26 -9.77 6.19
CA ILE A 46 11.70 -9.73 4.83
C ILE A 46 10.45 -8.85 4.79
N LEU A 47 9.49 -9.08 5.69
CA LEU A 47 8.29 -8.25 5.85
C LEU A 47 8.66 -6.78 6.12
N SER A 48 9.60 -6.52 7.03
CA SER A 48 10.02 -5.16 7.36
C SER A 48 10.71 -4.44 6.19
N GLN A 49 11.48 -5.17 5.37
CA GLN A 49 12.15 -4.64 4.19
C GLN A 49 11.13 -4.30 3.09
N HIS A 50 10.22 -5.22 2.75
CA HIS A 50 9.18 -4.95 1.76
C HIS A 50 8.22 -3.84 2.20
N LEU A 51 7.86 -3.77 3.49
CA LEU A 51 7.06 -2.68 4.04
C LEU A 51 7.75 -1.32 3.89
N THR A 52 9.04 -1.23 4.21
CA THR A 52 9.83 0.02 4.08
C THR A 52 10.00 0.43 2.61
N ASN A 53 10.14 -0.53 1.70
CA ASN A 53 10.19 -0.26 0.25
C ASN A 53 8.86 0.33 -0.24
N ILE A 54 7.71 -0.26 0.13
CA ILE A 54 6.38 0.24 -0.26
C ILE A 54 6.13 1.63 0.34
N GLU A 55 6.46 1.84 1.61
CA GLU A 55 6.31 3.14 2.26
C GLU A 55 7.16 4.22 1.57
N THR A 56 8.43 3.93 1.26
CA THR A 56 9.32 4.88 0.58
C THR A 56 8.86 5.21 -0.83
N ILE A 57 8.53 4.19 -1.64
CA ILE A 57 8.16 4.36 -3.05
C ILE A 57 6.74 4.93 -3.16
N GLY A 58 5.79 4.42 -2.37
CA GLY A 58 4.40 4.88 -2.35
C GLY A 58 4.24 6.35 -1.95
N LEU A 59 5.03 6.83 -0.98
CA LEU A 59 5.04 8.25 -0.61
C LEU A 59 5.73 9.17 -1.65
N GLN A 60 6.60 8.64 -2.51
CA GLN A 60 7.32 9.42 -3.53
C GLN A 60 6.68 9.41 -4.91
N HIS A 61 6.02 8.31 -5.29
CA HIS A 61 5.55 8.05 -6.65
C HIS A 61 4.11 7.53 -6.71
N GLY A 62 3.46 7.31 -5.56
CA GLY A 62 2.22 6.56 -5.48
C GLY A 62 2.43 5.05 -5.68
N ILE A 63 1.34 4.32 -5.54
CA ILE A 63 1.24 2.87 -5.70
C ILE A 63 0.35 2.60 -6.92
N PRO A 64 0.75 1.71 -7.85
CA PRO A 64 -0.09 1.34 -8.98
C PRO A 64 -1.47 0.82 -8.52
N PRO A 65 -2.58 1.12 -9.24
CA PRO A 65 -3.93 0.68 -8.85
C PRO A 65 -4.03 -0.82 -8.51
N ASP A 66 -3.43 -1.68 -9.35
CA ASP A 66 -3.35 -3.13 -9.13
C ASP A 66 -2.69 -3.50 -7.79
N GLY A 67 -1.69 -2.71 -7.37
CA GLY A 67 -0.99 -2.84 -6.10
C GLY A 67 -1.81 -2.37 -4.92
N VAL A 68 -2.63 -1.33 -5.09
CA VAL A 68 -3.53 -0.81 -4.04
C VAL A 68 -4.50 -1.90 -3.58
N GLY A 69 -5.12 -2.64 -4.51
CA GLY A 69 -6.04 -3.73 -4.18
C GLY A 69 -5.38 -4.88 -3.43
N ILE A 70 -4.15 -5.24 -3.78
CA ILE A 70 -3.35 -6.24 -3.05
C ILE A 70 -3.12 -5.79 -1.60
N LEU A 71 -2.70 -4.53 -1.41
CA LEU A 71 -2.35 -4.00 -0.10
C LEU A 71 -3.56 -3.79 0.81
N LEU A 72 -4.68 -3.29 0.28
CA LEU A 72 -5.96 -3.23 1.00
C LEU A 72 -6.41 -4.60 1.47
N LYS A 73 -6.40 -5.58 0.56
CA LYS A 73 -6.81 -6.95 0.86
C LYS A 73 -6.01 -7.54 2.00
N VAL A 74 -4.69 -7.35 2.01
CA VAL A 74 -3.83 -7.86 3.09
C VAL A 74 -4.02 -7.06 4.38
N ALA A 75 -4.09 -5.72 4.34
CA ALA A 75 -4.27 -4.88 5.52
C ALA A 75 -5.60 -5.14 6.25
N LEU A 76 -6.67 -5.45 5.51
CA LEU A 76 -8.00 -5.74 6.06
C LEU A 76 -8.25 -7.22 6.38
N SER A 77 -7.41 -8.14 5.88
CA SER A 77 -7.56 -9.59 6.12
C SER A 77 -7.43 -10.04 7.59
N GLY A 78 -6.78 -9.22 8.44
CA GLY A 78 -6.38 -9.59 9.80
C GLY A 78 -5.18 -10.56 9.86
N HIS A 79 -4.43 -10.73 8.77
CA HIS A 79 -3.26 -11.62 8.71
C HIS A 79 -1.96 -11.00 9.25
N LEU A 80 -1.84 -9.67 9.25
CA LEU A 80 -0.67 -8.95 9.75
C LEU A 80 -0.96 -8.27 11.09
N ALA A 81 0.11 -7.94 11.82
CA ALA A 81 0.04 -7.13 13.03
C ALA A 81 -0.50 -5.72 12.73
N ASP A 82 -1.22 -5.13 13.68
CA ASP A 82 -1.87 -3.82 13.53
C ASP A 82 -0.88 -2.69 13.18
N SER A 83 0.32 -2.72 13.75
CA SER A 83 1.41 -1.78 13.42
C SER A 83 1.91 -1.86 11.97
N VAL A 84 1.62 -2.95 11.27
CA VAL A 84 1.90 -3.12 9.84
C VAL A 84 0.70 -2.66 9.00
N ASN A 85 -0.53 -3.08 9.35
CA ASN A 85 -1.75 -2.65 8.65
C ASN A 85 -1.88 -1.12 8.64
N THR A 86 -1.68 -0.50 9.81
CA THR A 86 -1.73 0.96 9.99
C THR A 86 -0.63 1.70 9.20
N ARG A 87 0.56 1.09 8.99
CA ARG A 87 1.60 1.65 8.11
C ARG A 87 1.22 1.53 6.64
N ILE A 88 0.76 0.35 6.20
CA ILE A 88 0.30 0.11 4.84
C ILE A 88 -0.78 1.12 4.45
N LEU A 89 -1.84 1.28 5.27
CA LEU A 89 -2.93 2.22 4.98
C LEU A 89 -2.48 3.70 4.95
N LYS A 90 -1.44 4.07 5.70
CA LYS A 90 -0.91 5.45 5.73
C LYS A 90 -0.05 5.79 4.51
N CYS A 91 0.62 4.82 3.88
CA CYS A 91 1.43 5.04 2.68
C CYS A 91 0.70 4.66 1.37
N LEU A 92 -0.56 4.24 1.46
CA LEU A 92 -1.40 3.82 0.35
C LEU A 92 -1.88 5.04 -0.46
N LEU A 93 -1.03 5.62 -1.30
CA LEU A 93 -1.40 6.71 -2.21
C LEU A 93 -1.59 6.14 -3.62
N PRO A 94 -2.81 6.10 -4.21
CA PRO A 94 -2.99 5.61 -5.57
C PRO A 94 -2.29 6.52 -6.57
N ALA A 95 -1.55 5.93 -7.52
CA ALA A 95 -0.92 6.66 -8.63
C ALA A 95 -1.87 6.95 -9.80
N GLY A 96 -3.12 6.48 -9.72
CA GLY A 96 -4.13 6.59 -10.78
C GLY A 96 -5.50 6.10 -10.31
N GLU A 97 -6.42 5.96 -11.26
CA GLU A 97 -7.81 5.53 -11.02
C GLU A 97 -7.92 4.15 -10.37
N LEU A 98 -8.87 4.00 -9.45
CA LEU A 98 -9.18 2.76 -8.76
C LEU A 98 -10.44 2.11 -9.34
N GLN A 99 -10.29 0.83 -9.71
CA GLN A 99 -11.39 -0.01 -10.16
C GLN A 99 -12.38 -0.34 -9.03
N GLU A 100 -13.64 -0.59 -9.41
CA GLU A 100 -14.74 -0.86 -8.48
C GLU A 100 -14.52 -2.13 -7.65
N ASP A 101 -14.02 -3.19 -8.27
CA ASP A 101 -13.80 -4.51 -7.66
C ASP A 101 -12.81 -4.44 -6.48
N CYS A 102 -11.82 -3.56 -6.57
CA CYS A 102 -10.86 -3.24 -5.51
C CYS A 102 -11.58 -2.68 -4.26
N ILE A 103 -12.47 -1.71 -4.45
CA ILE A 103 -13.23 -1.07 -3.36
C ILE A 103 -14.24 -2.05 -2.76
N VAL A 104 -15.02 -2.76 -3.60
CA VAL A 104 -15.99 -3.76 -3.14
C VAL A 104 -15.31 -4.89 -2.37
N SER A 105 -14.15 -5.37 -2.83
CA SER A 105 -13.35 -6.38 -2.13
C SER A 105 -12.82 -5.87 -0.78
N ALA A 106 -12.37 -4.62 -0.71
CA ALA A 106 -11.89 -4.01 0.52
C ALA A 106 -13.02 -3.83 1.54
N VAL A 107 -14.18 -3.30 1.12
CA VAL A 107 -15.37 -3.16 1.97
C VAL A 107 -15.86 -4.52 2.46
N SER A 108 -15.90 -5.55 1.60
CA SER A 108 -16.25 -6.92 2.00
C SER A 108 -15.34 -7.45 3.13
N LEU A 109 -14.03 -7.21 3.03
CA LEU A 109 -13.07 -7.60 4.07
C LEU A 109 -13.22 -6.79 5.35
N PHE A 110 -13.45 -5.48 5.25
CA PHE A 110 -13.78 -4.61 6.37
C PHE A 110 -14.99 -5.15 7.15
N CYS A 111 -16.07 -5.53 6.46
CA CYS A 111 -17.28 -6.10 7.05
C CYS A 111 -17.05 -7.42 7.80
N THR A 112 -15.93 -8.12 7.60
CA THR A 112 -15.62 -9.34 8.36
C THR A 112 -15.21 -9.08 9.81
N GLY A 113 -14.95 -7.83 10.20
CA GLY A 113 -14.56 -7.46 11.57
C GLY A 113 -13.20 -8.02 12.02
N ARG A 114 -12.38 -8.53 11.09
CA ARG A 114 -11.05 -9.14 11.39
C ARG A 114 -9.95 -8.12 11.64
N SER A 115 -10.11 -6.91 11.13
CA SER A 115 -9.25 -5.76 11.37
C SER A 115 -9.56 -5.11 12.73
N THR A 116 -8.58 -4.41 13.32
CA THR A 116 -8.81 -3.62 14.54
C THR A 116 -9.60 -2.35 14.21
N THR A 117 -10.24 -1.73 15.21
CA THR A 117 -10.86 -0.40 15.08
C THR A 117 -9.89 0.65 14.53
N SER A 118 -8.61 0.64 14.95
CA SER A 118 -7.58 1.57 14.43
C SER A 118 -7.33 1.37 12.93
N THR A 119 -7.25 0.11 12.48
CA THR A 119 -7.12 -0.23 11.04
C THR A 119 -8.40 0.13 10.27
N GLN A 120 -9.58 -0.07 10.86
CA GLN A 120 -10.88 0.26 10.26
C GLN A 120 -11.06 1.76 10.06
N VAL A 121 -10.80 2.58 11.09
CA VAL A 121 -10.86 4.05 11.02
C VAL A 121 -9.87 4.59 9.99
N LEU A 122 -8.65 4.04 9.92
CA LEU A 122 -7.68 4.42 8.87
C LEU A 122 -8.17 4.05 7.47
N PHE A 123 -8.84 2.90 7.29
CA PHE A 123 -9.41 2.52 6.00
C PHE A 123 -10.54 3.45 5.56
N VAL A 124 -11.48 3.80 6.46
CA VAL A 124 -12.57 4.75 6.14
C VAL A 124 -11.99 6.12 5.81
N ARG A 125 -11.05 6.62 6.61
CA ARG A 125 -10.35 7.89 6.33
C ARG A 125 -9.60 7.86 4.99
N TRP A 126 -8.93 6.75 4.68
CA TRP A 126 -8.27 6.55 3.40
C TRP A 126 -9.27 6.57 2.24
N LEU A 127 -10.39 5.84 2.36
CA LEU A 127 -11.42 5.73 1.34
C LEU A 127 -12.05 7.08 1.00
N ILE A 128 -12.31 7.91 2.01
CA ILE A 128 -12.75 9.31 1.82
C ILE A 128 -11.68 10.13 1.11
N SER A 129 -10.39 9.92 1.43
CA SER A 129 -9.28 10.67 0.85
C SER A 129 -8.99 10.30 -0.62
N VAL A 130 -9.37 9.11 -1.07
CA VAL A 130 -9.21 8.66 -2.46
C VAL A 130 -10.52 8.65 -3.26
N PHE A 131 -11.61 9.19 -2.69
CA PHE A 131 -12.95 9.18 -3.28
C PHE A 131 -12.98 9.70 -4.73
N ASP A 132 -12.22 10.78 -5.01
CA ASP A 132 -12.14 11.37 -6.35
C ASP A 132 -11.38 10.51 -7.38
N LEU A 133 -10.65 9.49 -6.94
CA LEU A 133 -9.90 8.55 -7.78
C LEU A 133 -10.68 7.26 -8.08
N ILE A 134 -11.91 7.10 -7.57
CA ILE A 134 -12.71 5.89 -7.81
C ILE A 134 -13.50 6.05 -9.10
N SER A 135 -13.25 5.17 -10.08
CA SER A 135 -13.86 5.22 -11.42
C SER A 135 -15.38 5.21 -11.42
N CYS A 136 -15.97 4.38 -10.55
CA CYS A 136 -17.40 4.12 -10.50
C CYS A 136 -18.03 4.77 -9.26
N LYS A 137 -18.56 5.99 -9.42
CA LYS A 137 -19.30 6.69 -8.34
C LYS A 137 -20.66 6.03 -8.05
N ASP A 138 -21.19 5.27 -9.00
CA ASP A 138 -22.41 4.49 -8.84
C ASP A 138 -22.21 3.34 -7.82
N ALA A 139 -21.05 2.69 -7.84
CA ALA A 139 -20.67 1.67 -6.85
C ALA A 139 -20.75 2.20 -5.41
N LEU A 140 -20.25 3.42 -5.19
CA LEU A 140 -20.30 4.10 -3.89
C LEU A 140 -21.71 4.50 -3.48
N SER A 141 -22.61 4.73 -4.46
CA SER A 141 -24.01 5.03 -4.20
C SER A 141 -24.75 3.81 -3.61
N TYR A 142 -24.44 2.59 -4.07
CA TYR A 142 -24.93 1.36 -3.42
C TYR A 142 -24.36 1.17 -2.00
N LEU A 143 -23.14 1.67 -1.75
CA LEU A 143 -22.49 1.64 -0.44
C LEU A 143 -22.94 2.79 0.49
N TYR A 144 -23.76 3.74 0.04
CA TYR A 144 -24.22 4.86 0.88
C TYR A 144 -24.90 4.39 2.16
N ASN A 145 -25.84 3.43 2.05
CA ASN A 145 -26.53 2.87 3.22
C ASN A 145 -25.57 2.11 4.15
N PHE A 146 -24.53 1.49 3.59
CA PHE A 146 -23.47 0.85 4.39
C PHE A 146 -22.67 1.88 5.20
N PHE A 147 -22.20 2.97 4.58
CA PHE A 147 -21.51 4.06 5.30
C PHE A 147 -22.42 4.72 6.35
N PHE A 148 -23.71 4.89 6.05
CA PHE A 148 -24.69 5.39 7.01
C PHE A 148 -24.84 4.47 8.24
N CYS A 149 -24.83 3.15 8.04
CA CYS A 149 -24.80 2.20 9.16
C CYS A 149 -23.50 2.30 9.99
N LEU A 150 -22.35 2.63 9.39
CA LEU A 150 -21.10 2.83 10.13
C LEU A 150 -21.16 4.05 11.06
N LEU A 151 -21.89 5.11 10.70
CA LEU A 151 -22.11 6.28 11.57
C LEU A 151 -22.88 5.96 12.86
N SER A 152 -23.42 4.74 12.99
CA SER A 152 -24.10 4.26 14.21
C SER A 152 -23.19 3.48 15.16
N ASP A 153 -21.92 3.25 14.82
CA ASP A 153 -20.92 2.65 15.71
C ASP A 153 -20.11 3.74 16.40
N ASP A 154 -20.35 3.95 17.71
CA ASP A 154 -19.67 4.97 18.54
C ASP A 154 -18.12 4.86 18.56
N LYS A 155 -17.55 3.78 17.99
CA LYS A 155 -16.10 3.52 17.96
C LYS A 155 -15.44 3.92 16.63
N LEU A 156 -16.20 4.34 15.62
CA LEU A 156 -15.72 4.56 14.25
C LEU A 156 -15.78 6.02 13.79
#